data_AF-A0A5S4F105-F1
#
_entry.id   AF-A0A5S4F105-F1
#
_cell.length_a   1.000
_cell.length_b   1.000
_cell.length_c   1.000
_cell.angle_alpha   90.00
_cell.angle_beta   90.00
_cell.angle_gamma   90.00
#
_symmetry.space_group_name_H-M   'P 1'
#
loop_
_entity.id
_entity.type
_entity.pdbx_description
1 polymer ?
#
loop_
_entity_poly.entity_id
_entity_poly.type
_entity_poly.pdbx_seq_one_letter_code
_entity_poly.pdbx_strand_id
1 'polypeptide(L)'
;MIERADQLVLNYVSKAADAAHGVLRADQRLDFAKRLRARIEVERGGSQNAREVAKVLARFGDPVALVEREARRLAEAAAADQAGAADTGQRAAEGTGSTKRFPTIVDDPDPPPGVRAYRRIAQERLERQAPPGRGLPFAGLRRAAMAGANPMATGGRDARTIVKEHPRETAAMVILVVAALLVPFDLPLLAIFPVPLVVWAGAAVMVLFSESWWPRDRFLGAGAPLLGYLVGGVLVGGLRVGGEPGLNAFLTQFWAVSGTMFMIGTALGVVWLAYRLLDVS
;
A
#
# COMPACT_ATOMS: atom_id res chain seq x y z
N MET A 1 18.61 -16.06 26.52
CA MET A 1 19.36 -16.96 25.59
C MET A 1 18.64 -17.22 24.26
N ILE A 2 17.31 -17.07 24.18
CA ILE A 2 16.47 -17.25 22.97
C ILE A 2 16.91 -16.34 21.81
N GLU A 3 17.25 -15.10 22.13
CA GLU A 3 17.65 -14.05 21.18
C GLU A 3 18.84 -14.46 20.30
N ARG A 4 19.78 -15.25 20.83
CA ARG A 4 20.97 -15.69 20.10
C ARG A 4 20.67 -16.77 19.06
N ALA A 5 19.68 -17.62 19.31
CA ALA A 5 19.26 -18.68 18.39
C ALA A 5 18.49 -18.10 17.18
N ASP A 6 17.57 -17.17 17.43
CA ASP A 6 16.82 -16.50 16.37
C ASP A 6 17.74 -15.63 15.50
N GLN A 7 18.76 -15.00 16.09
CA GLN A 7 19.74 -14.21 15.35
C GLN A 7 20.62 -15.05 14.43
N LEU A 8 20.92 -16.31 14.78
CA LEU A 8 21.63 -17.24 13.90
C LEU A 8 20.79 -17.62 12.68
N VAL A 9 19.50 -17.90 12.88
CA VAL A 9 18.57 -18.19 11.78
C VAL A 9 18.43 -16.97 10.86
N LEU A 10 18.25 -15.78 11.44
CA LEU A 10 18.13 -14.54 10.66
C LEU A 10 19.38 -14.29 9.82
N ASN A 11 20.58 -14.39 10.41
CA ASN A 11 21.83 -14.22 9.68
C ASN A 11 21.99 -15.22 8.53
N TYR A 12 21.60 -16.48 8.74
CA TYR A 12 21.66 -17.50 7.70
C TYR A 12 20.69 -17.20 6.55
N VAL A 13 19.44 -16.85 6.87
CA VAL A 13 18.41 -16.53 5.86
C VAL A 13 18.77 -15.26 5.09
N SER A 14 19.28 -14.22 5.75
CA SER A 14 19.74 -13.00 5.07
C SER A 14 20.86 -13.31 4.08
N LYS A 15 21.87 -14.09 4.47
CA LYS A 15 22.95 -14.52 3.55
C LYS A 15 22.43 -15.31 2.35
N ALA A 16 21.44 -16.19 2.56
CA ALA A 16 20.81 -16.93 1.47
C ALA A 16 19.99 -16.01 0.55
N ALA A 17 19.31 -15.00 1.09
CA ALA A 17 18.55 -14.02 0.31
C ALA A 17 19.47 -13.11 -0.51
N ASP A 18 20.60 -12.70 0.05
CA ASP A 18 21.62 -11.91 -0.65
C ASP A 18 22.25 -12.71 -1.79
N ALA A 19 22.58 -13.99 -1.56
CA ALA A 19 23.08 -14.88 -2.61
C ALA A 19 22.04 -15.15 -3.71
N ALA A 20 20.75 -15.13 -3.37
CA ALA A 20 19.66 -15.24 -4.34
C ALA A 20 19.46 -13.95 -5.15
N HIS A 21 20.03 -12.83 -4.70
CA HIS A 21 19.94 -11.55 -5.39
C HIS A 21 20.75 -11.58 -6.69
N GLY A 22 20.07 -11.47 -7.84
CA GLY A 22 20.69 -11.51 -9.17
C GLY A 22 20.63 -12.88 -9.86
N VAL A 23 20.38 -13.97 -9.12
CA VAL A 23 20.27 -15.34 -9.68
C VAL A 23 18.81 -15.77 -9.87
N LEU A 24 17.91 -15.33 -8.98
CA LEU A 24 16.50 -15.70 -8.99
C LEU A 24 15.59 -14.49 -9.26
N ARG A 25 14.44 -14.71 -9.90
CA ARG A 25 13.40 -13.68 -10.11
C ARG A 25 12.79 -13.22 -8.78
N ALA A 26 12.21 -12.03 -8.73
CA ALA A 26 11.73 -11.40 -7.50
C ALA A 26 10.72 -12.27 -6.70
N ASP A 27 9.75 -12.80 -7.41
CA ASP A 27 8.76 -13.79 -7.02
C ASP A 27 9.38 -15.09 -6.50
N GLN A 28 10.34 -15.66 -7.24
CA GLN A 28 11.04 -16.90 -6.84
C GLN A 28 11.89 -16.74 -5.57
N ARG A 29 12.49 -15.57 -5.37
CA ARG A 29 13.28 -15.25 -4.16
C ARG A 29 12.43 -15.28 -2.90
N LEU A 30 11.23 -14.69 -2.95
CA LEU A 30 10.32 -14.66 -1.81
C LEU A 30 9.82 -16.06 -1.45
N ASP A 31 9.43 -16.85 -2.46
CA ASP A 31 8.99 -18.23 -2.25
C ASP A 31 10.11 -19.14 -1.73
N PHE A 32 11.33 -18.96 -2.23
CA PHE A 32 12.50 -19.67 -1.74
C PHE A 32 12.80 -19.33 -0.27
N ALA A 33 12.85 -18.05 0.09
CA ALA A 33 13.12 -17.62 1.46
C ALA A 33 12.03 -18.11 2.44
N LYS A 34 10.76 -18.06 2.02
CA LYS A 34 9.62 -18.57 2.81
C LYS A 34 9.73 -20.07 3.06
N ARG A 35 10.04 -20.87 2.03
CA ARG A 35 10.24 -22.32 2.15
C ARG A 35 11.46 -22.67 2.99
N LEU A 36 12.57 -21.95 2.82
CA LEU A 36 13.79 -22.15 3.59
C LEU A 36 13.53 -21.91 5.09
N ARG A 37 12.85 -20.80 5.42
CA ARG A 37 12.48 -20.49 6.80
C ARG A 37 11.56 -21.55 7.41
N ALA A 38 10.53 -21.98 6.67
CA ALA A 38 9.63 -23.04 7.13
C ALA A 38 10.36 -24.36 7.40
N ARG A 39 11.30 -24.74 6.52
CA ARG A 39 12.08 -25.97 6.67
C ARG A 39 13.05 -25.93 7.84
N ILE A 40 13.67 -24.78 8.08
CA ILE A 40 14.52 -24.56 9.27
C ILE A 40 13.68 -24.66 10.54
N GLU A 41 12.48 -24.08 10.56
CA GLU A 41 11.61 -24.14 11.75
C GLU A 41 11.13 -25.56 12.07
N VAL A 42 10.80 -26.35 11.05
CA VAL A 42 10.43 -27.76 11.19
C VAL A 42 11.59 -28.59 11.75
N GLU A 43 12.81 -28.44 11.22
CA GLU A 43 14.00 -29.15 11.72
C GLU A 43 14.44 -28.66 13.11
N ARG A 44 14.16 -27.40 13.45
CA ARG A 44 14.41 -26.83 14.78
C ARG A 44 13.49 -27.43 15.84
N GLY A 45 12.27 -27.84 15.47
CA GLY A 45 11.29 -28.42 16.41
C GLY A 45 10.98 -27.51 17.61
N GLY A 46 11.13 -26.18 17.46
CA GLY A 46 10.97 -25.21 18.55
C GLY A 46 12.16 -25.08 19.51
N SER A 47 13.29 -25.76 19.26
CA SER A 47 14.50 -25.62 20.09
C SER A 47 15.04 -24.19 20.07
N GLN A 48 15.25 -23.63 21.27
CA GLN A 48 15.80 -22.31 21.50
C GLN A 48 17.31 -22.35 21.84
N ASN A 49 17.93 -23.53 21.75
CA ASN A 49 19.33 -23.72 22.07
C ASN A 49 20.22 -23.36 20.86
N ALA A 50 21.07 -22.35 21.02
CA ALA A 50 21.93 -21.85 19.95
C ALA A 50 22.86 -22.93 19.34
N ARG A 51 23.33 -23.91 20.13
CA ARG A 51 24.19 -25.00 19.63
C ARG A 51 23.43 -25.98 18.74
N GLU A 52 22.18 -26.28 19.09
CA GLU A 52 21.33 -27.15 18.28
C GLU A 52 20.93 -26.46 16.98
N VAL A 53 20.56 -25.18 17.05
CA VAL A 53 20.28 -24.38 15.85
C VAL A 53 21.50 -24.30 14.93
N ALA A 54 22.71 -24.09 15.46
CA ALA A 54 23.93 -24.11 14.65
C ALA A 54 24.17 -25.48 13.97
N LYS A 55 23.88 -26.59 14.67
CA LYS A 55 23.97 -27.95 14.11
C LYS A 55 22.92 -28.18 13.00
N VAL A 56 21.70 -27.69 13.19
CA VAL A 56 20.64 -27.73 12.17
C VAL A 56 21.06 -26.92 10.95
N LEU A 57 21.52 -25.67 11.11
CA LEU A 57 21.98 -24.82 10.02
C LEU A 57 23.18 -25.43 9.27
N ALA A 58 24.12 -26.06 9.98
CA ALA A 58 25.23 -26.78 9.36
C ALA A 58 24.78 -27.95 8.46
N ARG A 59 23.63 -28.57 8.78
CA ARG A 59 23.03 -29.64 7.95
C ARG A 59 22.46 -29.12 6.63
N PHE A 60 22.03 -27.86 6.59
CA PHE A 60 21.63 -27.20 5.33
C PHE A 60 22.84 -26.82 4.46
N GLY A 61 24.03 -26.68 5.08
CA GLY A 61 25.28 -26.39 4.40
C GLY A 61 25.45 -24.91 4.05
N ASP A 62 26.30 -24.64 3.06
CA ASP A 62 26.58 -23.27 2.60
C ASP A 62 25.34 -22.65 1.91
N PRO A 63 24.84 -21.49 2.37
CA PRO A 63 23.70 -20.81 1.77
C PRO A 63 23.88 -20.51 0.28
N VAL A 64 25.11 -20.20 -0.19
CA VAL A 64 25.36 -19.91 -1.61
C VAL A 64 25.15 -21.16 -2.47
N ALA A 65 25.78 -22.27 -2.08
CA ALA A 65 25.62 -23.55 -2.77
C ALA A 65 24.16 -24.04 -2.77
N LEU A 66 23.37 -23.70 -1.75
CA LEU A 66 21.95 -24.03 -1.68
C LEU A 66 21.13 -23.25 -2.72
N VAL A 67 21.41 -21.96 -2.88
CA VAL A 67 20.77 -21.10 -3.90
C VAL A 67 21.17 -21.52 -5.31
N GLU A 68 22.44 -21.83 -5.56
CA GLU A 68 22.90 -22.27 -6.89
C GLU A 68 22.24 -23.57 -7.33
N ARG A 69 22.07 -24.53 -6.41
CA ARG A 69 21.31 -25.77 -6.68
C ARG A 69 19.85 -25.47 -7.01
N GLU A 70 19.23 -24.54 -6.29
CA GLU A 70 17.85 -24.13 -6.55
C GLU A 70 17.70 -23.44 -7.90
N ALA A 71 18.61 -22.53 -8.23
CA ALA A 71 18.64 -21.83 -9.50
C ALA A 71 18.81 -22.80 -10.67
N ARG A 72 19.69 -23.79 -10.53
CA ARG A 72 19.88 -24.85 -11.53
C ARG A 72 18.60 -25.67 -11.71
N ARG A 73 17.95 -26.09 -10.62
CA ARG A 73 16.67 -26.82 -10.68
C ARG A 73 15.58 -26.01 -11.37
N LEU A 74 15.50 -24.71 -11.09
CA LEU A 74 14.50 -23.82 -11.72
C LEU A 74 14.80 -23.57 -13.20
N ALA A 75 16.08 -23.48 -13.58
CA ALA A 75 16.48 -23.40 -14.98
C ALA A 75 16.15 -24.69 -15.74
N GLU A 76 16.41 -25.85 -15.14
CA GLU A 76 16.04 -27.16 -15.71
C GLU A 76 14.53 -27.32 -15.86
N ALA A 77 13.73 -26.90 -14.87
CA ALA A 77 12.28 -26.91 -14.97
C ALA A 77 11.76 -25.97 -16.09
N ALA A 78 12.32 -24.76 -16.19
CA ALA A 78 11.94 -23.83 -17.26
C ALA A 78 12.34 -24.35 -18.65
N ALA A 79 13.47 -25.05 -18.77
CA ALA A 79 13.89 -25.69 -20.01
C ALA A 79 12.98 -26.88 -20.38
N ALA A 80 12.55 -27.67 -19.40
CA ALA A 80 11.60 -28.77 -19.60
C ALA A 80 10.22 -28.27 -20.06
N ASP A 81 9.73 -27.18 -19.49
CA ASP A 81 8.46 -26.54 -19.91
C ASP A 81 8.55 -26.02 -21.36
N GLN A 82 9.68 -25.45 -21.76
CA GLN A 82 9.91 -24.98 -23.13
C GLN A 82 10.05 -26.14 -24.14
N ALA A 83 10.73 -27.23 -23.75
CA ALA A 83 10.85 -28.43 -24.59
C ALA A 83 9.49 -29.13 -24.77
N GLY A 84 8.68 -29.20 -23.71
CA GLY A 84 7.31 -29.73 -23.78
C GLY A 84 6.39 -28.88 -24.65
N ALA A 85 6.52 -27.55 -24.62
CA ALA A 85 5.76 -26.64 -25.48
C ALA A 85 6.16 -26.78 -26.97
N ALA A 86 7.44 -27.01 -27.27
CA ALA A 86 7.93 -27.20 -28.64
C ALA A 86 7.46 -28.53 -29.27
N ASP A 87 7.47 -29.64 -28.51
CA ASP A 87 6.98 -30.94 -28.97
C ASP A 87 5.45 -30.96 -29.17
N THR A 88 4.73 -30.17 -28.36
CA THR A 88 3.27 -30.01 -28.49
C THR A 88 2.90 -29.14 -29.70
N GLY A 89 3.75 -28.17 -30.09
CA GLY A 89 3.54 -27.31 -31.25
C GLY A 89 3.64 -28.04 -32.59
N GLN A 90 4.45 -29.10 -32.68
CA GLN A 90 4.66 -29.83 -33.93
C GLN A 90 3.61 -30.95 -34.15
N ARG A 91 2.95 -31.42 -33.09
CA ARG A 91 1.79 -32.34 -33.17
C ARG A 91 0.44 -31.64 -33.32
N ALA A 92 0.36 -30.33 -33.08
CA ALA A 92 -0.89 -29.56 -33.16
C ALA A 92 -1.27 -29.13 -34.59
N ALA A 93 -0.43 -29.37 -35.60
CA ALA A 93 -0.74 -29.05 -36.99
C ALA A 93 -1.62 -30.09 -37.71
N GLU A 94 -1.91 -31.26 -37.10
CA GLU A 94 -2.70 -32.34 -37.72
C GLU A 94 -3.93 -32.82 -36.91
N GLY A 95 -4.29 -32.12 -35.84
CA GLY A 95 -5.39 -32.54 -34.96
C GLY A 95 -6.45 -31.46 -34.72
N THR A 96 -7.47 -31.41 -35.58
CA THR A 96 -8.78 -30.83 -35.23
C THR A 96 -9.36 -31.57 -34.02
N GLY A 97 -9.23 -30.99 -32.83
CA GLY A 97 -9.74 -31.63 -31.60
C GLY A 97 -9.60 -30.80 -30.34
N SER A 98 -10.65 -30.04 -30.02
CA SER A 98 -11.01 -29.50 -28.70
C SER A 98 -9.87 -29.11 -27.75
N THR A 99 -9.54 -27.81 -27.71
CA THR A 99 -8.90 -27.21 -26.53
C THR A 99 -9.77 -27.46 -25.30
N LYS A 100 -9.27 -28.25 -24.34
CA LYS A 100 -9.88 -28.36 -23.00
C LYS A 100 -9.86 -26.98 -22.37
N ARG A 101 -11.05 -26.38 -22.29
CA ARG A 101 -11.33 -25.12 -21.60
C ARG A 101 -10.91 -25.26 -20.14
N PHE A 102 -9.91 -24.50 -19.71
CA PHE A 102 -9.60 -24.36 -18.29
C PHE A 102 -10.85 -23.85 -17.56
N PRO A 103 -11.20 -24.40 -16.38
CA PRO A 103 -12.36 -23.94 -15.63
C PRO A 103 -12.13 -22.49 -15.23
N THR A 104 -12.98 -21.61 -15.75
CA THR A 104 -13.10 -20.24 -15.29
C THR A 104 -13.33 -20.29 -13.77
N ILE A 105 -12.46 -19.66 -12.99
CA ILE A 105 -12.71 -19.43 -11.57
C ILE A 105 -13.92 -18.52 -11.52
N VAL A 106 -15.08 -19.11 -11.21
CA VAL A 106 -16.28 -18.36 -10.87
C VAL A 106 -16.03 -17.85 -9.45
N ASP A 107 -15.88 -16.53 -9.31
CA ASP A 107 -15.95 -15.88 -8.00
C ASP A 107 -17.38 -16.02 -7.49
N ASP A 108 -17.69 -17.20 -6.95
CA ASP A 108 -18.96 -17.45 -6.29
C ASP A 108 -19.01 -16.52 -5.06
N PRO A 109 -20.02 -15.64 -4.94
CA PRO A 109 -20.14 -14.71 -3.81
C PRO A 109 -20.34 -15.46 -2.47
N ASP A 110 -20.58 -16.77 -2.54
CA ASP A 110 -20.83 -17.62 -1.40
C ASP A 110 -19.58 -18.43 -1.00
N PRO A 111 -18.92 -18.08 0.13
CA PRO A 111 -17.76 -18.83 0.58
C PRO A 111 -18.19 -20.27 0.93
N PRO A 112 -17.31 -21.26 0.69
CA PRO A 112 -17.58 -22.67 0.98
C PRO A 112 -18.06 -22.85 2.43
N PRO A 113 -18.95 -23.81 2.70
CA PRO A 113 -19.60 -23.96 4.02
C PRO A 113 -18.59 -24.12 5.18
N GLY A 114 -17.43 -24.74 4.92
CA GLY A 114 -16.34 -24.83 5.91
C GLY A 114 -15.74 -23.47 6.28
N VAL A 115 -15.58 -22.56 5.31
CA VAL A 115 -15.03 -21.21 5.52
C VAL A 115 -15.99 -20.35 6.35
N ARG A 116 -17.31 -20.52 6.16
CA ARG A 116 -18.34 -19.84 6.97
C ARG A 116 -18.24 -20.21 8.45
N ALA A 117 -18.00 -21.50 8.74
CA ALA A 117 -17.85 -21.98 10.12
C ALA A 117 -16.60 -21.39 10.80
N TYR A 118 -15.44 -21.41 10.12
CA TYR A 118 -14.21 -20.82 10.67
C TYR A 118 -14.32 -19.30 10.83
N ARG A 119 -15.00 -18.60 9.92
CA ARG A 119 -15.26 -17.16 10.02
C ARG A 119 -16.09 -16.81 11.25
N ARG A 120 -17.13 -17.62 11.54
CA ARG A 120 -17.98 -17.45 12.72
C ARG A 120 -17.22 -17.66 14.03
N ILE A 121 -16.38 -18.70 14.08
CA ILE A 121 -15.52 -18.99 15.25
C ILE A 121 -14.51 -17.85 15.48
N ALA A 122 -13.95 -17.29 14.41
CA ALA A 122 -13.02 -16.17 14.50
C ALA A 122 -13.71 -14.89 14.99
N GLN A 123 -14.93 -14.60 14.51
CA GLN A 123 -15.74 -13.47 14.97
C GLN A 123 -16.11 -13.60 16.45
N GLU A 124 -16.57 -14.77 16.89
CA GLU A 124 -16.92 -15.02 18.30
C GLU A 124 -15.71 -14.85 19.24
N ARG A 125 -14.50 -15.21 18.80
CA ARG A 125 -13.28 -14.98 19.57
C ARG A 125 -12.94 -13.49 19.67
N LEU A 126 -13.09 -12.75 18.57
CA LEU A 126 -12.86 -11.29 18.55
C LEU A 126 -13.87 -10.55 19.43
N GLU A 127 -15.14 -10.95 19.41
CA GLU A 127 -16.20 -10.37 20.24
C GLU A 127 -15.98 -10.66 21.73
N ARG A 128 -15.56 -11.89 22.07
CA ARG A 128 -15.20 -12.24 23.46
C ARG A 128 -13.94 -11.54 23.98
N GLN A 129 -13.05 -11.14 23.07
CA GLN A 129 -11.77 -10.51 23.41
C GLN A 129 -11.83 -8.97 23.35
N ALA A 130 -12.95 -8.40 22.90
CA ALA A 130 -13.21 -6.97 22.95
C ALA A 130 -13.65 -6.57 24.38
N PRO A 131 -12.88 -5.75 25.12
CA PRO A 131 -13.28 -5.27 26.42
C PRO A 131 -14.52 -4.36 26.31
N PRO A 132 -15.51 -4.46 27.20
CA PRO A 132 -16.66 -3.58 27.18
C PRO A 132 -16.25 -2.18 27.65
N GLY A 133 -16.44 -1.17 26.80
CA GLY A 133 -16.63 0.20 27.28
C GLY A 133 -15.45 1.19 27.22
N ARG A 134 -14.62 1.21 26.17
CA ARG A 134 -13.77 2.39 25.92
C ARG A 134 -13.60 2.71 24.43
N GLY A 135 -14.65 3.29 23.85
CA GLY A 135 -14.59 3.94 22.54
C GLY A 135 -13.71 5.19 22.62
N LEU A 136 -12.42 5.05 22.32
CA LEU A 136 -11.51 6.18 22.15
C LEU A 136 -11.51 6.60 20.67
N PRO A 137 -11.79 7.89 20.36
CA PRO A 137 -11.89 8.39 18.98
C PRO A 137 -10.58 8.34 18.18
N PHE A 138 -9.45 7.94 18.81
CA PHE A 138 -8.13 7.85 18.19
C PHE A 138 -7.73 6.43 17.74
N ALA A 139 -8.57 5.42 18.01
CA ALA A 139 -8.27 4.05 17.56
C ALA A 139 -8.23 3.92 16.02
N GLY A 140 -9.03 4.73 15.30
CA GLY A 140 -9.01 4.81 13.85
C GLY A 140 -7.70 5.36 13.29
N LEU A 141 -7.14 6.41 13.91
CA LEU A 141 -5.86 7.01 13.50
C LEU A 141 -4.68 6.08 13.74
N ARG A 142 -4.65 5.37 14.88
CA ARG A 142 -3.60 4.38 15.17
C ARG A 142 -3.69 3.18 14.25
N ARG A 143 -4.91 2.77 13.85
CA ARG A 143 -5.13 1.69 12.87
C ARG A 143 -4.73 2.13 11.46
N ALA A 144 -4.99 3.38 11.06
CA ALA A 144 -4.56 3.93 9.77
C ALA A 144 -3.02 4.08 9.70
N ALA A 145 -2.38 4.55 10.78
CA ALA A 145 -0.93 4.65 10.86
C ALA A 145 -0.23 3.27 10.87
N MET A 146 -0.83 2.27 11.53
CA MET A 146 -0.36 0.88 11.49
C MET A 146 -0.67 0.17 10.17
N ALA A 147 -1.72 0.58 9.44
CA ALA A 147 -2.05 0.04 8.12
C ALA A 147 -1.03 0.45 7.05
N GLY A 148 -0.42 1.64 7.18
CA GLY A 148 0.70 2.04 6.32
C GLY A 148 1.97 1.21 6.52
N ALA A 149 2.13 0.56 7.68
CA ALA A 149 3.32 -0.23 8.02
C ALA A 149 3.13 -1.75 7.86
N ASN A 150 1.91 -2.22 7.58
CA ASN A 150 1.61 -3.63 7.48
C ASN A 150 1.10 -3.98 6.08
N PRO A 151 1.96 -4.44 5.15
CA PRO A 151 1.61 -4.70 3.75
C PRO A 151 0.56 -5.82 3.57
N MET A 152 0.22 -6.54 4.65
CA MET A 152 -0.88 -7.52 4.66
C MET A 152 -2.28 -6.91 4.89
N ALA A 153 -2.39 -5.68 5.42
CA ALA A 153 -3.69 -5.08 5.75
C ALA A 153 -4.39 -4.46 4.53
N THR A 154 -3.65 -4.15 3.46
CA THR A 154 -4.14 -3.53 2.21
C THR A 154 -4.32 -4.54 1.06
N GLY A 155 -4.55 -5.81 1.37
CA GLY A 155 -4.86 -6.83 0.34
C GLY A 155 -3.73 -7.07 -0.68
N GLY A 156 -2.49 -6.67 -0.38
CA GLY A 156 -1.35 -6.84 -1.27
C GLY A 156 -1.30 -5.87 -2.46
N ARG A 157 -2.20 -4.87 -2.54
CA ARG A 157 -2.07 -3.81 -3.54
C ARG A 157 -1.09 -2.77 -3.04
N ASP A 158 0.12 -2.89 -3.57
CA ASP A 158 1.20 -1.95 -3.35
C ASP A 158 0.81 -0.57 -3.91
N ALA A 159 1.18 0.53 -3.25
CA ALA A 159 0.87 1.89 -3.72
C ALA A 159 1.35 2.12 -5.17
N ARG A 160 2.41 1.40 -5.56
CA ARG A 160 2.96 1.37 -6.91
C ARG A 160 1.99 0.83 -7.97
N THR A 161 1.10 -0.09 -7.60
CA THR A 161 0.10 -0.65 -8.51
C THR A 161 -0.96 0.38 -8.84
N ILE A 162 -1.42 1.14 -7.84
CA ILE A 162 -2.40 2.24 -8.03
C ILE A 162 -1.85 3.31 -8.96
N VAL A 163 -0.57 3.66 -8.81
CA VAL A 163 0.09 4.63 -9.71
C VAL A 163 0.08 4.15 -11.16
N LYS A 164 0.16 2.84 -11.40
CA LYS A 164 0.13 2.26 -12.75
C LYS A 164 -1.28 2.13 -13.31
N GLU A 165 -2.24 1.75 -12.47
CA GLU A 165 -3.63 1.54 -12.86
C GLU A 165 -4.38 2.86 -13.07
N HIS A 166 -4.06 3.88 -12.28
CA HIS A 166 -4.73 5.18 -12.25
C HIS A 166 -3.75 6.35 -12.39
N PRO A 167 -3.06 6.47 -13.54
CA PRO A 167 -2.02 7.48 -13.72
C PRO A 167 -2.57 8.91 -13.72
N ARG A 168 -3.80 9.11 -14.23
CA ARG A 168 -4.43 10.44 -14.33
C ARG A 168 -4.83 10.96 -12.96
N GLU A 169 -5.41 10.09 -12.15
CA GLU A 169 -5.84 10.32 -10.77
C GLU A 169 -4.63 10.62 -9.89
N THR A 170 -3.57 9.82 -10.05
CA THR A 170 -2.30 10.03 -9.35
C THR A 170 -1.69 11.38 -9.74
N ALA A 171 -1.66 11.71 -11.03
CA ALA A 171 -1.16 13.00 -11.49
C ALA A 171 -1.98 14.16 -10.89
N ALA A 172 -3.31 14.07 -10.88
CA ALA A 172 -4.17 15.09 -10.30
C ALA A 172 -3.89 15.30 -8.79
N MET A 173 -3.72 14.21 -8.02
CA MET A 173 -3.34 14.28 -6.60
C MET A 173 -1.96 14.90 -6.41
N VAL A 174 -0.98 14.55 -7.24
CA VAL A 174 0.36 15.15 -7.19
C VAL A 174 0.31 16.64 -7.49
N ILE A 175 -0.44 17.06 -8.50
CA ILE A 175 -0.58 18.49 -8.85
C ILE A 175 -1.28 19.25 -7.71
N LEU A 176 -2.27 18.66 -7.03
CA LEU A 176 -2.87 19.26 -5.82
C LEU A 176 -1.83 19.47 -4.72
N VAL A 177 -1.00 18.46 -4.44
CA VAL A 177 0.08 18.58 -3.45
C VAL A 177 1.07 19.67 -3.84
N VAL A 178 1.47 19.71 -5.11
CA VAL A 178 2.36 20.76 -5.62
C VAL A 178 1.71 22.14 -5.44
N ALA A 179 0.42 22.30 -5.76
CA ALA A 179 -0.29 23.56 -5.54
C ALA A 179 -0.21 24.04 -4.09
N ALA A 180 -0.41 23.13 -3.12
CA ALA A 180 -0.27 23.44 -1.71
C ALA A 180 1.16 23.83 -1.32
N LEU A 181 2.17 23.13 -1.84
CA LEU A 181 3.58 23.43 -1.57
C LEU A 181 4.05 24.76 -2.18
N LEU A 182 3.36 25.28 -3.20
CA LEU A 182 3.67 26.59 -3.78
C LEU A 182 3.11 27.76 -2.97
N VAL A 183 2.17 27.53 -2.03
CA VAL A 183 1.54 28.57 -1.20
C VAL A 183 2.53 29.44 -0.39
N PRO A 184 3.57 28.89 0.28
CA PRO A 184 4.51 29.73 1.04
C PRO A 184 5.48 30.52 0.15
N PHE A 185 5.44 30.37 -1.18
CA PHE A 185 6.34 31.06 -2.10
C PHE A 185 5.63 32.25 -2.75
N ASP A 186 6.24 33.43 -2.66
CA ASP A 186 5.78 34.64 -3.34
C ASP A 186 6.12 34.59 -4.84
N LEU A 187 5.30 33.85 -5.59
CA LEU A 187 5.45 33.70 -7.03
C LEU A 187 4.78 34.86 -7.79
N PRO A 188 5.31 35.26 -8.96
CA PRO A 188 4.69 36.31 -9.77
C PRO A 188 3.28 35.91 -10.21
N LEU A 189 2.37 36.88 -10.22
CA LEU A 189 0.98 36.66 -10.64
C LEU A 189 0.92 36.26 -12.12
N LEU A 190 0.16 35.20 -12.40
CA LEU A 190 -0.08 34.75 -13.76
C LEU A 190 -1.48 35.19 -14.17
N ALA A 191 -1.57 36.17 -15.08
CA ALA A 191 -2.83 36.72 -15.57
C ALA A 191 -3.79 37.10 -14.41
N ILE A 192 -3.29 37.86 -13.43
CA ILE A 192 -4.01 38.37 -12.22
C ILE A 192 -4.12 37.36 -11.08
N PHE A 193 -4.02 36.06 -11.34
CA PHE A 193 -4.18 35.03 -10.31
C PHE A 193 -2.85 34.58 -9.70
N PRO A 194 -2.82 34.27 -8.39
CA PRO A 194 -1.67 33.60 -7.77
C PRO A 194 -1.40 32.26 -8.44
N VAL A 195 -0.13 31.95 -8.72
CA VAL A 195 0.28 30.67 -9.33
C VAL A 195 -0.27 29.46 -8.57
N PRO A 196 -0.23 29.38 -7.22
CA PRO A 196 -0.81 28.24 -6.49
C PRO A 196 -2.30 28.02 -6.80
N LEU A 197 -3.06 29.10 -6.98
CA LEU A 197 -4.49 29.03 -7.28
C LEU A 197 -4.74 28.48 -8.69
N VAL A 198 -3.93 28.90 -9.66
CA VAL A 198 -4.02 28.41 -11.05
C VAL A 198 -3.66 26.92 -11.11
N VAL A 199 -2.58 26.51 -10.43
CA VAL A 199 -2.15 25.10 -10.38
C VAL A 199 -3.22 24.25 -9.69
N TRP A 200 -3.78 24.72 -8.57
CA TRP A 200 -4.90 24.06 -7.90
C TRP A 200 -6.13 23.94 -8.81
N ALA A 201 -6.51 25.00 -9.52
CA ALA A 201 -7.67 24.99 -10.41
C ALA A 201 -7.51 23.96 -11.53
N GLY A 202 -6.31 23.87 -12.13
CA GLY A 202 -5.99 22.82 -13.11
C GLY A 202 -6.14 21.42 -12.54
N ALA A 203 -5.62 21.18 -11.33
CA ALA A 203 -5.77 19.90 -10.65
C ALA A 203 -7.22 19.57 -10.30
N ALA A 204 -7.98 20.56 -9.82
CA ALA A 204 -9.40 20.42 -9.48
C ALA A 204 -10.22 20.05 -10.72
N VAL A 205 -9.95 20.67 -11.88
CA VAL A 205 -10.55 20.27 -13.16
C VAL A 205 -10.21 18.82 -13.47
N MET A 206 -8.94 18.41 -13.38
CA MET A 206 -8.57 17.00 -13.59
C MET A 206 -9.32 16.03 -12.65
N VAL A 207 -9.47 16.38 -11.37
CA VAL A 207 -10.23 15.56 -10.40
C VAL A 207 -11.71 15.47 -10.78
N LEU A 208 -12.32 16.57 -11.21
CA LEU A 208 -13.74 16.61 -11.57
C LEU A 208 -14.05 15.78 -12.83
N PHE A 209 -13.13 15.77 -13.80
CA PHE A 209 -13.23 14.97 -15.03
C PHE A 209 -12.80 13.50 -14.88
N SER A 210 -12.22 13.12 -13.74
CA SER A 210 -11.86 11.73 -13.47
C SER A 210 -13.09 10.85 -13.31
N GLU A 211 -13.14 9.68 -13.95
CA GLU A 211 -14.27 8.74 -13.84
C GLU A 211 -14.16 7.80 -12.64
N SER A 212 -12.99 7.71 -12.00
CA SER A 212 -12.70 6.74 -10.93
C SER A 212 -13.43 7.00 -9.61
N TRP A 213 -13.82 8.25 -9.35
CA TRP A 213 -14.48 8.64 -8.11
C TRP A 213 -15.94 8.97 -8.31
N TRP A 214 -16.74 8.83 -7.25
CA TRP A 214 -18.12 9.31 -7.25
C TRP A 214 -18.15 10.84 -7.27
N PRO A 215 -19.18 11.49 -7.86
CA PRO A 215 -19.24 12.94 -7.97
C PRO A 215 -19.04 13.65 -6.62
N ARG A 216 -19.63 13.13 -5.54
CA ARG A 216 -19.51 13.68 -4.19
C ARG A 216 -18.07 13.70 -3.67
N ASP A 217 -17.31 12.64 -3.93
CA ASP A 217 -15.92 12.54 -3.50
C ASP A 217 -15.02 13.49 -4.29
N ARG A 218 -15.31 13.71 -5.58
CA ARG A 218 -14.61 14.71 -6.41
C ARG A 218 -14.80 16.11 -5.84
N PHE A 219 -16.05 16.49 -5.52
CA PHE A 219 -16.33 17.80 -4.93
C PHE A 219 -15.73 17.97 -3.54
N LEU A 220 -15.79 16.95 -2.69
CA LEU A 220 -15.18 17.00 -1.35
C LEU A 220 -13.66 17.12 -1.44
N GLY A 221 -13.01 16.30 -2.27
CA GLY A 221 -11.56 16.31 -2.43
C GLY A 221 -11.04 17.60 -3.07
N ALA A 222 -11.65 18.03 -4.18
CA ALA A 222 -11.24 19.24 -4.88
C ALA A 222 -11.62 20.53 -4.11
N GLY A 223 -12.73 20.51 -3.37
CA GLY A 223 -13.23 21.65 -2.60
C GLY A 223 -12.63 21.80 -1.20
N ALA A 224 -11.99 20.76 -0.65
CA ALA A 224 -11.38 20.79 0.69
C ALA A 224 -10.38 21.94 0.91
N PRO A 225 -9.51 22.33 -0.06
CA PRO A 225 -8.63 23.49 0.10
C PRO A 225 -9.39 24.81 0.30
N LEU A 226 -10.47 25.02 -0.47
CA LEU A 226 -11.31 26.22 -0.36
C LEU A 226 -12.07 26.24 0.96
N LEU A 227 -12.59 25.09 1.40
CA LEU A 227 -13.23 24.97 2.70
C LEU A 227 -12.24 25.22 3.84
N GLY A 228 -11.05 24.65 3.77
CA GLY A 228 -9.97 24.91 4.72
C GLY A 228 -9.62 26.39 4.77
N TYR A 229 -9.42 27.01 3.61
CA TYR A 229 -9.14 28.44 3.48
C TYR A 229 -10.24 29.32 4.10
N LEU A 230 -11.51 29.09 3.76
CA LEU A 230 -12.63 29.88 4.26
C LEU A 230 -12.88 29.65 5.75
N VAL A 231 -13.04 28.39 6.17
CA VAL A 231 -13.34 28.05 7.56
C VAL A 231 -12.16 28.39 8.44
N GLY A 232 -10.96 27.99 8.07
CA GLY A 232 -9.74 28.25 8.83
C GLY A 232 -9.43 29.74 8.91
N GLY A 233 -9.56 30.47 7.79
CA GLY A 233 -9.34 31.91 7.78
C GLY A 233 -10.35 32.67 8.65
N VAL A 234 -11.65 32.39 8.50
CA VAL A 234 -12.70 33.08 9.27
C VAL A 234 -12.66 32.70 10.75
N LEU A 235 -12.53 31.41 11.06
CA LEU A 235 -12.57 30.92 12.44
C LEU A 235 -11.29 31.33 13.19
N VAL A 236 -10.11 31.12 12.62
CA VAL A 236 -8.85 31.50 13.28
C VAL A 236 -8.66 33.02 13.27
N GLY A 237 -9.00 33.69 12.17
CA GLY A 237 -8.96 35.16 12.10
C GLY A 237 -9.89 35.79 13.13
N GLY A 238 -11.14 35.31 13.24
CA GLY A 238 -12.11 35.79 14.22
C GLY A 238 -11.67 35.53 15.66
N LEU A 239 -11.16 34.33 15.95
CA LEU A 239 -10.66 33.98 17.29
C LEU A 239 -9.42 34.80 17.68
N ARG A 240 -8.53 35.12 16.74
CA ARG A 240 -7.29 35.88 17.02
C ARG A 240 -7.51 37.37 17.20
N VAL A 241 -8.48 37.95 16.49
CA VAL A 241 -8.83 39.38 16.62
C VAL A 241 -9.61 39.61 17.93
N GLY A 242 -10.31 38.59 18.42
CA GLY A 242 -11.07 38.69 19.66
C GLY A 242 -12.20 39.72 19.54
N GLY A 243 -12.34 40.58 20.55
CA GLY A 243 -13.36 41.64 20.61
C GLY A 243 -12.90 43.00 20.09
N GLU A 244 -11.67 43.13 19.55
CA GLU A 244 -11.21 44.41 19.05
C GLU A 244 -11.91 44.77 17.73
N PRO A 245 -12.59 45.93 17.65
CA PRO A 245 -13.26 46.35 16.44
C PRO A 245 -12.23 46.81 15.40
N GLY A 246 -11.98 45.99 14.39
CA GLY A 246 -11.10 46.38 13.29
C GLY A 246 -11.10 45.39 12.13
N LEU A 247 -11.78 45.72 11.03
CA LEU A 247 -11.78 44.93 9.80
C LEU A 247 -10.35 44.70 9.27
N ASN A 248 -9.47 45.70 9.38
CA ASN A 248 -8.07 45.58 8.92
C ASN A 248 -7.26 44.58 9.76
N ALA A 249 -7.46 44.53 11.08
CA ALA A 249 -6.80 43.55 11.95
C ALA A 249 -7.26 42.13 11.60
N PHE A 250 -8.56 41.96 11.36
CA PHE A 250 -9.12 40.70 10.87
C PHE A 250 -8.56 40.28 9.54
N LEU A 251 -8.54 41.16 8.54
CA LEU A 251 -7.99 40.83 7.23
C LEU A 251 -6.51 40.43 7.33
N THR A 252 -5.72 41.14 8.12
CA THR A 252 -4.29 40.82 8.31
C THR A 252 -4.10 39.42 8.91
N GLN A 253 -4.86 39.07 9.95
CA GLN A 253 -4.81 37.74 10.56
C GLN A 253 -5.37 36.65 9.64
N PHE A 254 -6.46 36.96 8.94
CA PHE A 254 -7.06 36.07 7.95
C PHE A 254 -6.02 35.69 6.89
N TRP A 255 -5.38 36.68 6.26
CA TRP A 255 -4.38 36.43 5.22
C TRP A 255 -3.18 35.64 5.77
N ALA A 256 -2.70 35.97 6.98
CA ALA A 256 -1.58 35.28 7.62
C ALA A 256 -1.84 33.79 7.89
N VAL A 257 -3.09 33.38 8.12
CA VAL A 257 -3.44 31.98 8.44
C VAL A 257 -4.01 31.22 7.23
N SER A 258 -4.62 31.95 6.30
CA SER A 258 -5.37 31.37 5.18
C SER A 258 -4.54 30.44 4.29
N GLY A 259 -3.28 30.78 4.03
CA GLY A 259 -2.36 29.92 3.27
C GLY A 259 -2.10 28.57 3.96
N THR A 260 -1.84 28.59 5.26
CA THR A 260 -1.65 27.36 6.06
C THR A 260 -2.91 26.50 6.06
N MET A 261 -4.08 27.13 6.18
CA MET A 261 -5.36 26.41 6.20
C MET A 261 -5.72 25.83 4.82
N PHE A 262 -5.34 26.51 3.74
CA PHE A 262 -5.42 25.96 2.39
C PHE A 262 -4.54 24.71 2.24
N MET A 263 -3.30 24.73 2.76
CA MET A 263 -2.41 23.56 2.73
C MET A 263 -3.00 22.37 3.51
N ILE A 264 -3.54 22.62 4.71
CA ILE A 264 -4.20 21.60 5.53
C ILE A 264 -5.42 21.03 4.80
N GLY A 265 -6.27 21.90 4.24
CA GLY A 265 -7.44 21.50 3.46
C GLY A 265 -7.04 20.64 2.24
N THR A 266 -5.95 20.99 1.58
CA THR A 266 -5.40 20.19 0.46
C THR A 266 -4.89 18.84 0.91
N ALA A 267 -4.13 18.77 2.01
CA ALA A 267 -3.67 17.50 2.56
C ALA A 267 -4.84 16.57 2.90
N LEU A 268 -5.88 17.08 3.57
CA LEU A 268 -7.09 16.32 3.89
C LEU A 268 -7.83 15.88 2.63
N GLY A 269 -7.98 16.77 1.63
CA GLY A 269 -8.62 16.45 0.35
C GLY A 269 -7.88 15.35 -0.42
N VAL A 270 -6.55 15.43 -0.50
CA VAL A 270 -5.72 14.41 -1.16
C VAL A 270 -5.78 13.07 -0.43
N VAL A 271 -5.71 13.08 0.91
CA VAL A 271 -5.85 11.85 1.71
C VAL A 271 -7.23 11.22 1.51
N TRP A 272 -8.29 12.03 1.45
CA TRP A 272 -9.65 11.54 1.16
C TRP A 272 -9.75 10.91 -0.23
N LEU A 273 -9.24 11.58 -1.26
CA LEU A 273 -9.24 11.07 -2.64
C LEU A 273 -8.43 9.77 -2.76
N ALA A 274 -7.27 9.69 -2.11
CA ALA A 274 -6.44 8.49 -2.09
C ALA A 274 -7.13 7.34 -1.36
N TYR A 275 -7.75 7.60 -0.21
CA TYR A 275 -8.55 6.61 0.52
C TYR A 275 -9.71 6.09 -0.32
N ARG A 276 -10.42 6.98 -1.03
CA ARG A 276 -11.53 6.57 -1.91
C ARG A 276 -11.06 5.82 -3.15
N LEU A 277 -9.92 6.18 -3.70
CA LEU A 277 -9.33 5.45 -4.82
C LEU A 277 -9.02 3.99 -4.43
N LEU A 278 -8.54 3.78 -3.20
CA LEU A 278 -8.26 2.46 -2.63
C LEU A 278 -9.53 1.63 -2.33
N ASP A 279 -10.65 2.30 -2.02
CA ASP A 279 -11.91 1.68 -1.64
C ASP A 279 -12.76 1.26 -2.86
N VAL A 280 -12.61 1.96 -3.99
CA VAL A 280 -13.35 1.70 -5.24
C VAL A 280 -12.68 0.60 -6.10
N SER A 281 -11.38 0.37 -5.94
CA SER A 281 -10.58 -0.64 -6.65
C SER A 281 -10.57 -2.01 -5.98
#